data_AF-A0A7J4RUE3-F1
#
_entry.id   AF-A0A7J4RUE3-F1
#
_cell.length_a   1.000
_cell.length_b   1.000
_cell.length_c   1.000
_cell.angle_alpha   90.00
_cell.angle_beta   90.00
_cell.angle_gamma   90.00
#
_symmetry.space_group_name_H-M   'P 1'
#
loop_
_entity.id
_entity.type
_entity.pdbx_description
1 polymer ?
#
loop_
_entity_poly.entity_id
_entity_poly.type
_entity_poly.pdbx_seq_one_letter_code
_entity_poly.pdbx_strand_id
1 'polypeptide(L)'
;MTRAFRGGIDKRKKVSAPTRIRNWNPIRDLRGLKIRTSETGTEMGPLVDVPAMIRIEDEHWVFERVDEGVLRNLTHRLIVHDSSGAKTIGATENMEIAMQVAQKMATLENKIVMIKPI
;
A
#
# COMPACT_ATOMS: atom_id res chain seq x y z
N MET A 1 7.19 45.80 0.36
CA MET A 1 5.96 45.04 0.69
C MET A 1 4.90 45.30 -0.37
N THR A 2 4.38 44.21 -0.90
CA THR A 2 3.50 44.03 -2.06
C THR A 2 2.22 44.85 -1.99
N ARG A 3 1.89 45.60 -3.05
CA ARG A 3 0.53 46.09 -3.27
C ARG A 3 0.01 45.52 -4.58
N ALA A 4 -0.48 44.28 -4.49
CA ALA A 4 -1.19 43.63 -5.58
C ALA A 4 -2.42 44.45 -5.98
N PHE A 5 -2.65 44.51 -7.30
CA PHE A 5 -3.75 45.14 -8.01
C PHE A 5 -5.10 45.03 -7.27
N ARG A 6 -5.47 46.08 -6.51
CA ARG A 6 -6.80 46.21 -5.86
C ARG A 6 -7.80 47.02 -6.69
N GLY A 7 -7.36 47.67 -7.75
CA GLY A 7 -8.24 48.29 -8.73
C GLY A 7 -8.54 47.29 -9.82
N GLY A 8 -9.73 46.68 -9.81
CA GLY A 8 -10.21 45.96 -10.99
C GLY A 8 -10.14 46.86 -12.24
N ILE A 9 -10.03 46.23 -13.41
CA ILE A 9 -9.98 46.97 -14.68
C ILE A 9 -11.26 47.79 -14.83
N ASP A 10 -11.10 49.09 -15.05
CA ASP A 10 -12.19 50.04 -15.24
C ASP A 10 -13.17 49.52 -16.30
N LYS A 11 -14.49 49.59 -16.05
CA LYS A 11 -15.51 48.92 -16.89
C LYS A 11 -15.44 49.36 -18.35
N ARG A 12 -14.99 50.60 -18.61
CA ARG A 12 -14.81 51.16 -19.95
C ARG A 12 -13.57 50.63 -20.69
N LYS A 13 -12.61 50.04 -19.97
CA LYS A 13 -11.40 49.41 -20.50
C LYS A 13 -11.55 47.89 -20.65
N LYS A 14 -12.69 47.31 -20.25
CA LYS A 14 -12.98 45.90 -20.46
C LYS A 14 -13.36 45.68 -21.92
N VAL A 15 -12.55 44.90 -22.64
CA VAL A 15 -12.91 44.41 -23.97
C VAL A 15 -14.00 43.35 -23.79
N SER A 16 -15.21 43.65 -24.27
CA SER A 16 -16.30 42.67 -24.32
C SER A 16 -16.11 41.80 -25.55
N ALA A 17 -15.50 40.63 -25.37
CA ALA A 17 -15.50 39.59 -26.39
C ALA A 17 -16.74 38.71 -26.17
N PRO A 18 -17.72 38.67 -27.09
CA PRO A 18 -18.82 37.74 -26.97
C PRO A 18 -18.24 36.31 -27.03
N THR A 19 -18.55 35.49 -26.02
CA THR A 19 -18.28 34.06 -26.07
C THR A 19 -19.05 33.51 -27.26
N ARG A 20 -18.32 33.14 -28.32
CA ARG A 20 -18.93 32.59 -29.53
C ARG A 20 -19.52 31.24 -29.17
N ILE A 21 -20.82 31.21 -28.90
CA ILE A 21 -21.58 29.99 -28.63
C ILE A 21 -21.49 29.15 -29.91
N ARG A 22 -20.66 28.10 -29.87
CA ARG A 22 -20.64 27.12 -30.96
C ARG A 22 -21.93 26.31 -30.83
N ASN A 23 -22.77 26.38 -31.86
CA ASN A 23 -23.86 25.41 -32.01
C ASN A 23 -23.23 24.07 -32.36
N TRP A 24 -23.07 23.21 -31.35
CA TRP A 24 -22.66 21.82 -31.53
C TRP A 24 -23.73 21.12 -32.36
N ASN A 25 -23.32 20.50 -33.46
CA ASN A 25 -24.17 19.55 -34.16
C ASN A 25 -23.79 18.15 -33.65
N PRO A 26 -24.62 17.51 -32.79
CA PRO A 26 -24.25 16.28 -32.10
C PRO A 26 -23.81 15.18 -33.06
N ILE A 27 -24.45 15.09 -34.23
CA ILE A 27 -24.21 14.01 -35.20
C ILE A 27 -22.86 14.17 -35.91
N ARG A 28 -22.45 15.41 -36.20
CA ARG A 28 -21.20 15.69 -36.92
C ARG A 28 -20.02 15.75 -35.95
N ASP A 29 -20.19 16.42 -34.83
CA ASP A 29 -19.10 16.74 -33.92
C ASP A 29 -18.74 15.53 -33.03
N LEU A 30 -19.68 14.62 -32.77
CA LEU A 30 -19.43 13.36 -32.05
C LEU A 30 -19.01 12.20 -32.95
N ARG A 31 -19.05 12.35 -34.28
CA ARG A 31 -18.68 11.27 -35.21
C ARG A 31 -17.22 10.82 -35.02
N GLY A 32 -16.31 11.79 -34.92
CA GLY A 32 -14.89 11.50 -34.67
C GLY A 32 -14.65 10.87 -33.30
N LEU A 33 -15.42 11.28 -32.29
CA LEU A 33 -15.34 10.69 -30.96
C LEU A 33 -15.82 9.23 -30.99
N LYS A 34 -16.95 8.95 -31.66
CA LYS A 34 -17.50 7.61 -31.79
C LYS A 34 -16.54 6.64 -32.50
N ILE A 35 -15.89 7.09 -33.58
CA ILE A 35 -14.91 6.27 -34.31
C ILE A 35 -13.74 5.91 -33.39
N ARG A 36 -13.15 6.91 -32.72
CA ARG A 36 -12.03 6.70 -31.81
C ARG A 36 -12.38 5.80 -30.63
N THR A 37 -13.55 5.99 -30.03
CA THR A 37 -14.01 5.12 -28.94
C THR A 37 -14.20 3.67 -29.41
N SER A 38 -14.67 3.46 -30.63
CA SER A 38 -14.80 2.12 -31.21
C SER A 38 -13.44 1.47 -31.47
N GLU A 39 -12.50 2.20 -32.07
CA GLU A 39 -11.13 1.71 -32.34
C GLU A 39 -10.39 1.38 -31.04
N THR A 40 -10.43 2.29 -30.06
CA THR A 40 -9.84 2.04 -28.74
C THR A 40 -10.51 0.86 -28.04
N GLY A 41 -11.85 0.74 -28.13
CA GLY A 41 -12.56 -0.41 -27.56
C GLY A 41 -12.14 -1.75 -28.18
N THR A 42 -11.86 -1.78 -29.48
CA THR A 42 -11.33 -3.00 -30.14
C THR A 42 -9.89 -3.32 -29.74
N GLU A 43 -9.05 -2.31 -29.49
CA GLU A 43 -7.66 -2.48 -29.05
C GLU A 43 -7.56 -2.93 -27.58
N MET A 44 -8.49 -2.49 -26.72
CA MET A 44 -8.46 -2.81 -25.28
C MET A 44 -8.78 -4.27 -24.96
N GLY A 45 -9.28 -5.05 -25.92
CA GLY A 45 -9.63 -6.46 -25.71
C GLY A 45 -10.89 -6.66 -24.85
N PRO A 46 -11.24 -7.90 -24.48
CA PRO A 46 -12.41 -8.17 -23.65
C PRO A 46 -12.25 -7.52 -22.27
N LEU A 47 -13.37 -7.04 -21.69
CA LEU A 47 -13.39 -6.60 -20.30
C LEU A 47 -13.08 -7.80 -19.40
N VAL A 48 -11.86 -7.83 -18.88
CA VAL A 48 -11.43 -8.83 -17.89
C VAL A 48 -11.69 -8.25 -16.51
N ASP A 49 -12.41 -8.99 -15.68
CA ASP A 49 -12.55 -8.64 -14.26
C ASP A 49 -11.16 -8.62 -13.62
N VAL A 50 -10.73 -7.44 -13.16
CA VAL A 50 -9.50 -7.30 -12.40
C VAL A 50 -9.76 -7.93 -11.03
N PRO A 51 -9.10 -9.05 -10.67
CA PRO A 51 -9.27 -9.62 -9.34
C PRO A 51 -8.81 -8.58 -8.33
N ALA A 52 -9.64 -8.31 -7.31
CA ALA A 52 -9.24 -7.49 -6.18
C ALA A 52 -7.98 -8.12 -5.57
N MET A 53 -6.82 -7.48 -5.80
CA MET A 53 -5.53 -8.11 -5.49
C MET A 53 -5.33 -8.33 -3.99
N ILE A 54 -6.15 -7.70 -3.14
CA ILE A 54 -6.13 -7.81 -1.68
C ILE A 54 -7.54 -7.53 -1.14
N ARG A 55 -8.17 -8.51 -0.46
CA ARG A 55 -9.25 -8.28 0.52
C ARG A 55 -8.72 -8.71 1.89
N ILE A 56 -8.37 -7.74 2.73
CA ILE A 56 -7.97 -7.98 4.13
C ILE A 56 -9.22 -7.75 4.97
N GLU A 57 -9.80 -8.84 5.45
CA GLU A 57 -10.69 -8.85 6.61
C GLU A 57 -9.89 -9.57 7.70
N ASP A 58 -9.61 -8.87 8.81
CA ASP A 58 -9.13 -9.40 10.11
C ASP A 58 -7.62 -9.65 10.39
N GLU A 59 -6.68 -8.87 9.83
CA GLU A 59 -5.28 -8.88 10.32
C GLU A 59 -4.78 -7.47 10.69
N HIS A 60 -4.67 -7.20 11.99
CA HIS A 60 -4.05 -5.98 12.51
C HIS A 60 -2.53 -6.14 12.53
N TRP A 61 -1.85 -5.49 11.59
CA TRP A 61 -0.39 -5.42 11.61
C TRP A 61 0.05 -4.41 12.66
N VAL A 62 0.72 -4.90 13.72
CA VAL A 62 1.38 -4.04 14.71
C VAL A 62 2.82 -3.84 14.25
N PHE A 63 3.15 -2.62 13.82
CA PHE A 63 4.53 -2.22 13.54
C PHE A 63 5.14 -1.62 14.80
N GLU A 64 5.95 -2.40 15.52
CA GLU A 64 6.75 -1.89 16.63
C GLU A 64 8.13 -1.46 16.12
N ARG A 65 8.53 -0.24 16.47
CA ARG A 65 9.86 0.27 16.15
C ARG A 65 10.86 -0.30 17.15
N VAL A 66 11.66 -1.27 16.68
CA VAL A 66 12.74 -1.86 17.47
C VAL A 66 14.03 -1.06 17.23
N ASP A 67 14.80 -0.84 18.30
CA ASP A 67 16.12 -0.20 18.21
C ASP A 67 17.11 -1.11 17.46
N GLU A 68 17.94 -0.52 16.60
CA GLU A 68 18.93 -1.26 15.81
C GLU A 68 19.93 -2.03 16.68
N GLY A 69 20.29 -1.49 17.85
CA GLY A 69 21.20 -2.13 18.80
C GLY A 69 20.63 -3.44 19.34
N VAL A 70 19.32 -3.52 19.55
CA VAL A 70 18.66 -4.75 20.01
C VAL A 70 18.77 -5.83 18.93
N LEU A 71 18.55 -5.49 17.66
CA LEU A 71 18.66 -6.45 16.56
C LEU A 71 20.09 -6.99 16.40
N ARG A 72 21.11 -6.16 16.63
CA ARG A 72 22.52 -6.58 16.57
C ARG A 72 22.93 -7.52 17.69
N ASN A 73 22.27 -7.43 18.83
CA ASN A 73 22.62 -8.23 20.01
C ASN A 73 21.91 -9.59 20.04
N LEU A 74 21.03 -9.89 19.08
CA LEU A 74 20.39 -11.20 18.97
C LEU A 74 21.43 -12.25 18.58
N THR A 75 21.52 -13.33 19.36
CA THR A 75 22.53 -14.39 19.18
C THR A 75 21.92 -15.77 18.97
N HIS A 76 20.73 -16.03 19.51
CA HIS A 76 20.10 -17.35 19.46
C HIS A 76 18.71 -17.27 18.86
N ARG A 77 18.41 -18.14 17.90
CA ARG A 77 17.10 -18.30 17.27
C ARG A 77 16.34 -19.46 17.90
N LEU A 78 15.05 -19.24 18.16
CA LEU A 78 14.11 -20.21 18.71
C LEU A 78 13.24 -20.80 17.60
N ILE A 79 13.28 -22.11 17.44
CA ILE A 79 12.58 -22.84 16.39
C ILE A 79 11.67 -23.88 17.04
N VAL A 80 10.41 -23.91 16.62
CA VAL A 80 9.47 -24.96 17.01
C VAL A 80 9.17 -25.83 15.81
N HIS A 81 9.09 -27.13 16.04
CA HIS A 81 8.64 -28.10 15.05
C HIS A 81 7.15 -28.37 15.25
N ASP A 82 6.36 -28.08 14.23
CA ASP A 82 4.95 -28.44 14.15
C ASP A 82 4.73 -29.39 12.96
N SER A 83 3.52 -29.91 12.83
CA SER A 83 3.04 -30.74 11.71
C SER A 83 3.29 -30.12 10.33
N SER A 84 3.34 -28.79 10.24
CA SER A 84 3.62 -28.04 9.00
C SER A 84 5.11 -27.81 8.73
N GLY A 85 5.99 -28.15 9.67
CA GLY A 85 7.44 -28.01 9.54
C GLY A 85 8.10 -27.20 10.66
N ALA A 86 9.35 -26.80 10.43
CA ALA A 86 10.12 -26.00 11.37
C ALA A 86 9.77 -24.51 11.22
N LYS A 87 9.22 -23.90 12.26
CA LYS A 87 8.87 -22.47 12.30
C LYS A 87 9.76 -21.73 13.30
N THR A 88 10.40 -20.66 12.85
CA THR A 88 11.09 -19.72 13.75
C THR A 88 10.06 -18.85 14.45
N ILE A 89 10.10 -18.82 15.79
CA ILE A 89 9.19 -18.00 16.60
C ILE A 89 9.83 -16.67 16.99
N GLY A 90 11.15 -16.65 17.19
CA GLY A 90 11.87 -15.43 17.55
C GLY A 90 13.36 -15.67 17.78
N ALA A 91 14.04 -14.66 18.33
CA ALA A 91 15.43 -14.73 18.72
C ALA A 91 15.66 -14.05 20.07
N THR A 92 16.73 -14.43 20.76
CA THR A 92 17.10 -13.92 22.08
C THR A 92 18.54 -13.42 22.09
N GLU A 93 18.83 -12.49 23.01
CA GLU A 93 20.14 -11.86 23.16
C GLU A 93 21.22 -12.82 23.70
N ASN A 94 20.83 -13.81 24.52
CA ASN A 94 21.76 -14.78 25.10
C ASN A 94 21.11 -16.16 25.29
N MET A 95 21.95 -17.15 25.63
CA MET A 95 21.54 -18.54 25.85
C MET A 95 20.66 -18.70 27.09
N GLU A 96 20.92 -17.95 28.16
CA GLU A 96 20.15 -18.04 29.40
C GLU A 96 18.68 -17.66 29.18
N ILE A 97 18.43 -16.54 28.49
CA ILE A 97 17.08 -16.12 28.09
C ILE A 97 16.46 -17.14 27.14
N ALA A 98 17.22 -17.68 26.18
CA ALA A 98 16.74 -18.73 25.27
C ALA A 98 16.21 -19.95 26.04
N MET A 99 16.96 -20.39 27.05
CA MET A 99 16.59 -21.53 27.91
C MET A 99 15.36 -21.23 28.77
N GLN A 100 15.25 -20.03 29.35
CA GLN A 100 14.06 -19.63 30.11
C GLN A 100 12.81 -19.61 29.24
N VAL A 101 12.90 -19.09 28.01
CA VAL A 101 11.79 -19.10 27.06
C VAL A 101 11.45 -20.53 26.66
N ALA A 102 12.43 -21.36 26.33
CA ALA A 102 12.21 -22.77 26.01
C ALA A 102 11.51 -23.53 27.15
N GLN A 103 11.92 -23.29 28.40
CA GLN A 103 11.28 -23.88 29.58
C GLN A 103 9.81 -23.46 29.71
N LYS A 104 9.50 -22.16 29.55
CA LYS A 104 8.13 -21.66 29.60
C LYS A 104 7.27 -22.20 28.47
N MET A 105 7.82 -22.30 27.26
CA MET A 105 7.12 -22.88 26.10
C MET A 105 6.82 -24.37 26.30
N ALA A 106 7.74 -25.10 26.93
CA ALA A 106 7.53 -26.51 27.28
C ALA A 106 6.47 -26.67 28.38
N THR A 107 6.46 -25.82 29.41
CA THR A 107 5.52 -25.97 30.54
C THR A 107 4.12 -25.43 30.25
N LEU A 108 4.01 -24.30 29.56
CA LEU A 108 2.72 -23.64 29.31
C LEU A 108 2.06 -24.08 28.02
N GLU A 109 2.84 -24.26 26.95
CA GLU A 109 2.30 -24.57 25.62
C GLU A 109 2.54 -26.02 25.19
N ASN A 110 3.24 -26.83 26.01
CA ASN A 110 3.64 -28.20 25.71
C ASN A 110 4.39 -28.32 24.36
N LYS A 111 5.19 -27.29 24.03
CA LYS A 111 5.97 -27.21 22.79
C LYS A 111 7.46 -27.40 23.06
N ILE A 112 8.10 -28.22 22.23
CA ILE A 112 9.54 -28.41 22.25
C ILE A 112 10.19 -27.34 21.36
N VAL A 113 11.15 -26.61 21.93
CA VAL A 113 11.88 -25.55 21.24
C VAL A 113 13.32 -26.00 20.98
N MET A 114 13.76 -25.85 19.74
CA MET A 114 15.15 -25.99 19.33
C MET A 114 15.83 -24.61 19.33
N ILE A 115 16.95 -24.50 20.03
CA ILE A 115 17.77 -23.29 20.10
C ILE A 115 18.93 -23.45 19.11
N LYS A 116 19.11 -22.48 18.21
CA LYS A 116 20.24 -22.44 17.26
C LYS A 116 20.96 -21.09 17.35
N PRO A 117 22.30 -21.04 17.29
CA PRO A 117 23.00 -19.78 17.06
C PRO A 117 22.59 -19.17 15.70
N ILE A 118 22.61 -17.84 15.63
CA ILE A 118 22.37 -17.07 14.40
C ILE A 118 23.59 -17.14 13.48
#